data_AF-A0A7Y0D502-F1
#
_entry.id   AF-A0A7Y0D502-F1
#
_cell.length_a   1.000
_cell.length_b   1.000
_cell.length_c   1.000
_cell.angle_alpha   90.00
_cell.angle_beta   90.00
_cell.angle_gamma   90.00
#
_symmetry.space_group_name_H-M   'P 1'
#
loop_
_entity.id
_entity.type
_entity.pdbx_description
1 polymer ?
#
loop_
_entity_poly.entity_id
_entity_poly.type
_entity_poly.pdbx_seq_one_letter_code
_entity_poly.pdbx_strand_id
1 'polypeptide(L)'
;MQSIITKFLIVAALSLPFATWAFFKPVRVLAPELAGVTCINKHICVEKMRQAKEAIRLYTDAMSFVRSNGGDIHANPRALFCSTLKYSQSF
;
A
#
# COMPACT_ATOMS: atom_id res chain seq x y z
N MET A 1 -1.09 -40.40 12.34
CA MET A 1 -1.91 -39.21 12.66
C MET A 1 -1.08 -37.94 12.87
N GLN A 2 0.03 -38.00 13.63
CA GLN A 2 0.90 -36.83 13.93
C GLN A 2 1.50 -36.12 12.70
N SER A 3 1.95 -36.86 11.67
CA SER A 3 2.51 -36.29 10.44
C SER A 3 1.49 -35.50 9.59
N ILE A 4 0.20 -35.87 9.63
CA ILE A 4 -0.86 -35.17 8.89
C ILE A 4 -1.17 -33.82 9.53
N ILE A 5 -1.20 -33.77 10.86
CA ILE A 5 -1.45 -32.54 11.62
C ILE A 5 -0.31 -31.54 11.39
N THR A 6 0.95 -31.98 11.43
CA THR A 6 2.10 -31.10 11.16
C THR A 6 2.07 -30.54 9.73
N LYS A 7 1.72 -31.36 8.73
CA LYS A 7 1.55 -30.89 7.35
C LYS A 7 0.43 -29.86 7.23
N PHE A 8 -0.70 -30.10 7.89
CA PHE A 8 -1.81 -29.14 7.93
C PHE A 8 -1.42 -27.81 8.60
N LEU A 9 -0.69 -27.87 9.72
CA LEU A 9 -0.21 -26.67 10.41
C LEU A 9 0.75 -25.86 9.54
N ILE A 10 1.65 -26.52 8.81
CA ILE A 10 2.58 -25.85 7.89
C ILE A 10 1.82 -25.18 6.74
N VAL A 11 0.85 -25.88 6.14
CA VAL A 11 0.03 -25.33 5.05
C VAL A 11 -0.81 -24.15 5.53
N ALA A 12 -1.42 -24.26 6.71
CA ALA A 12 -2.16 -23.16 7.32
C ALA A 12 -1.24 -21.97 7.62
N ALA A 13 -0.07 -22.21 8.21
CA ALA A 13 0.90 -21.16 8.49
C ALA A 13 1.37 -20.42 7.22
N LEU A 14 1.56 -21.14 6.11
CA LEU A 14 1.96 -20.54 4.83
C LEU A 14 0.83 -19.74 4.15
N SER A 15 -0.44 -20.11 4.35
CA SER A 15 -1.57 -19.44 3.70
C SER A 15 -2.04 -18.18 4.43
N LEU A 16 -1.76 -18.08 5.73
CA LEU A 16 -2.08 -16.91 6.55
C LEU A 16 -1.63 -15.56 5.94
N PRO A 17 -0.37 -15.34 5.49
CA PRO A 17 0.05 -14.05 4.94
C PRO A 17 -0.71 -13.65 3.66
N PHE A 18 -1.07 -14.63 2.81
CA PHE A 18 -1.89 -14.36 1.62
C PHE A 18 -3.33 -14.04 2.00
N ALA A 19 -3.89 -14.77 2.96
CA ALA A 19 -5.23 -14.52 3.46
C ALA A 19 -5.33 -13.15 4.15
N THR A 20 -4.34 -12.78 4.97
CA THR A 20 -4.33 -11.47 5.63
C THR A 20 -4.18 -10.34 4.63
N TRP A 21 -3.30 -10.45 3.64
CA TRP A 21 -3.19 -9.45 2.57
C TRP A 21 -4.46 -9.33 1.71
N ALA A 22 -5.16 -10.46 1.47
CA ALA A 22 -6.40 -10.46 0.69
C ALA A 22 -7.61 -9.89 1.46
N PHE A 23 -7.76 -10.21 2.75
CA PHE A 23 -8.95 -9.84 3.52
C PHE A 23 -8.78 -8.58 4.38
N PHE A 24 -7.58 -8.28 4.88
CA PHE A 24 -7.33 -7.09 5.69
C PHE A 24 -6.78 -5.97 4.82
N LYS A 25 -7.67 -5.10 4.34
CA LYS A 25 -7.35 -3.89 3.56
C LYS A 25 -6.11 -3.11 4.02
N PRO A 26 -5.91 -2.81 5.33
CA PRO A 26 -4.73 -2.05 5.75
C PRO A 26 -3.40 -2.75 5.46
N VAL A 27 -3.38 -4.09 5.38
CA VAL A 27 -2.17 -4.87 5.08
C VAL A 27 -1.71 -4.65 3.63
N ARG A 28 -2.62 -4.30 2.71
CA ARG A 28 -2.26 -4.03 1.31
C ARG A 28 -1.39 -2.80 1.14
N VAL A 29 -1.41 -1.86 2.09
CA VAL A 29 -0.53 -0.68 2.10
C VAL A 29 0.95 -1.08 2.10
N LEU A 30 1.30 -2.27 2.61
CA LEU A 30 2.67 -2.78 2.60
C LEU A 30 3.15 -3.15 1.19
N ALA A 31 2.26 -3.73 0.37
CA ALA A 31 2.56 -4.19 -0.99
C ALA A 31 1.46 -3.74 -1.98
N PRO A 32 1.37 -2.44 -2.28
CA PRO A 32 0.33 -1.87 -3.14
C PRO A 32 0.49 -2.27 -4.62
N GLU A 33 1.71 -2.59 -5.06
CA GLU A 33 1.97 -3.12 -6.42
C GLU A 33 1.11 -4.35 -6.73
N LEU A 34 0.93 -5.23 -5.75
CA LEU A 34 0.13 -6.45 -5.88
C LEU A 34 -1.37 -6.15 -6.02
N ALA A 35 -1.80 -4.95 -5.63
CA ALA A 35 -3.17 -4.47 -5.81
C ALA A 35 -3.38 -3.68 -7.11
N GLY A 36 -2.37 -3.63 -8.00
CA GLY A 36 -2.50 -3.09 -9.36
C GLY A 36 -2.25 -1.59 -9.50
N VAL A 37 -1.51 -0.98 -8.57
CA VAL A 37 -0.92 0.35 -8.76
C VAL A 37 0.59 0.23 -9.02
N THR A 38 1.23 1.32 -9.45
CA THR A 38 2.67 1.39 -9.67
C THR A 38 3.31 2.45 -8.78
N CYS A 39 4.28 2.05 -7.98
CA CYS A 39 5.02 2.89 -7.04
C CYS A 39 6.27 3.42 -7.70
N ILE A 40 6.32 4.75 -7.84
CA ILE A 40 7.48 5.45 -8.38
C ILE A 40 8.60 5.46 -7.34
N ASN A 41 8.22 5.51 -6.06
CA ASN A 41 9.12 5.42 -4.92
C ASN A 41 8.38 4.85 -3.69
N LYS A 42 9.04 4.81 -2.53
CA LYS A 42 8.47 4.27 -1.28
C LYS A 42 7.25 5.03 -0.74
N HIS A 43 7.01 6.24 -1.19
CA HIS A 43 5.98 7.15 -0.68
C HIS A 43 4.90 7.50 -1.71
N ILE A 44 5.12 7.28 -3.00
CA ILE A 44 4.21 7.72 -4.06
C ILE A 44 3.90 6.55 -4.98
N CYS A 45 2.62 6.18 -5.02
CA CYS A 45 2.11 5.15 -5.91
C CYS A 45 0.94 5.69 -6.74
N VAL A 46 0.91 5.33 -8.02
CA VAL A 46 -0.05 5.83 -9.00
C VAL A 46 -0.74 4.68 -9.70
N GLU A 47 -2.05 4.80 -9.97
CA GLU A 47 -2.78 3.84 -10.79
C GLU A 47 -2.30 3.88 -12.26
N LYS A 48 -1.98 5.08 -12.77
CA LYS A 48 -1.57 5.30 -14.17
C LYS A 48 -0.25 6.04 -14.21
N MET A 49 0.78 5.46 -14.84
CA MET A 49 2.10 6.11 -14.97
C MET A 49 2.05 7.48 -15.65
N ARG A 50 1.06 7.74 -16.52
CA ARG A 50 0.83 9.06 -17.13
C ARG A 50 0.59 10.17 -16.11
N GLN A 51 0.15 9.83 -14.90
CA GLN A 51 -0.10 10.76 -13.79
C GLN A 51 1.07 10.90 -12.82
N ALA A 52 2.19 10.18 -13.04
CA ALA A 52 3.33 10.18 -12.14
C ALA A 52 3.87 11.58 -11.84
N LYS A 53 3.99 12.42 -12.88
CA LYS A 53 4.49 13.80 -12.72
C LYS A 53 3.58 14.64 -11.84
N GLU A 54 2.27 14.52 -12.04
CA GLU A 54 1.28 15.27 -11.26
C GLU A 54 1.22 14.77 -9.80
N ALA A 55 1.26 13.44 -9.60
CA ALA A 55 1.30 12.84 -8.27
C ALA A 55 2.51 13.29 -7.45
N ILE A 56 3.69 13.39 -8.08
CA ILE A 56 4.90 13.92 -7.44
C ILE A 56 4.67 15.36 -6.98
N ARG A 57 4.15 16.22 -7.88
CA ARG A 57 3.88 17.63 -7.55
C ARG A 57 2.92 17.75 -6.37
N LEU A 58 1.77 17.08 -6.43
CA LEU A 58 0.75 17.11 -5.38
C LEU A 58 1.31 16.62 -4.03
N TYR A 59 2.13 15.56 -4.05
CA TYR A 59 2.76 15.07 -2.82
C TYR A 59 3.73 16.09 -2.23
N THR A 60 4.60 16.68 -3.06
CA THR A 60 5.57 17.69 -2.62
C THR A 60 4.87 18.92 -2.05
N ASP A 61 3.83 19.41 -2.73
CA ASP A 61 3.06 20.56 -2.29
C ASP A 61 2.36 20.29 -0.94
N ALA A 62 1.75 19.11 -0.80
CA ALA A 62 1.11 18.69 0.46
C ALA A 62 2.13 18.57 1.60
N MET A 63 3.29 17.96 1.36
CA MET A 63 4.36 17.85 2.37
C MET A 63 4.90 19.21 2.77
N SER A 64 5.06 20.14 1.82
CA SER A 64 5.45 21.52 2.11
C SER A 64 4.40 22.23 2.95
N PHE A 65 3.12 22.10 2.59
CA PHE A 65 2.01 22.68 3.34
C PHE A 65 1.98 22.16 4.78
N VAL A 66 2.07 20.84 4.98
CA VAL A 66 2.05 20.26 6.34
C VAL A 66 3.26 20.72 7.14
N ARG A 67 4.47 20.74 6.55
CA ARG A 67 5.66 21.23 7.26
C ARG A 67 5.54 22.68 7.69
N SER A 68 4.96 23.54 6.85
CA SER A 68 4.77 24.96 7.16
C SER A 68 3.66 25.24 8.19
N ASN A 69 2.66 24.37 8.33
CA ASN A 69 1.48 24.64 9.17
C ASN A 69 1.34 23.72 10.40
N GLY A 70 1.90 22.51 10.35
CA GLY A 70 1.73 21.45 11.35
C GLY A 70 3.04 20.90 11.93
N GLY A 71 4.19 21.43 11.50
CA GLY A 71 5.51 20.97 11.93
C GLY A 71 6.01 19.76 11.13
N ASP A 72 7.18 19.25 11.53
CA ASP A 72 7.81 18.15 10.82
C ASP A 72 7.09 16.81 11.04
N ILE A 73 6.91 16.06 9.95
CA ILE A 73 6.39 14.70 10.01
C ILE A 73 7.55 13.75 10.29
N HIS A 74 7.46 12.98 11.38
CA HIS A 74 8.51 12.04 11.78
C HIS A 74 8.76 10.94 10.74
N ALA A 75 7.69 10.45 10.09
CA ALA A 75 7.78 9.46 9.02
C ALA A 75 6.92 9.88 7.82
N ASN A 76 7.56 10.10 6.67
CA ASN A 76 6.88 10.53 5.46
C ASN A 76 5.77 9.54 5.07
N PRO A 77 4.52 10.01 4.92
CA PRO A 77 3.40 9.14 4.60
C PRO A 77 3.57 8.56 3.20
N ARG A 78 2.99 7.39 2.98
CA ARG A 78 2.80 6.82 1.65
C ARG A 78 1.43 7.28 1.12
N ALA A 79 1.43 7.91 -0.05
CA ALA A 79 0.25 8.40 -0.75
C ALA A 79 -0.04 7.57 -2.00
N LEU A 80 -1.32 7.28 -2.20
CA LEU A 80 -1.84 6.54 -3.34
C LEU A 80 -2.70 7.48 -4.20
N PHE A 81 -2.35 7.60 -5.48
CA PHE A 81 -3.07 8.43 -6.44
C PHE A 81 -3.83 7.54 -7.40
N CYS A 82 -5.15 7.46 -7.21
CA CYS A 82 -6.07 6.68 -8.03
C CYS A 82 -6.93 7.59 -8.90
N SER A 83 -7.14 7.19 -10.15
CA SER A 83 -8.14 7.79 -11.03
C SER A 83 -9.52 7.17 -10.85
N THR A 84 -9.59 5.95 -10.31
CA THR A 84 -10.84 5.21 -10.15
C THR A 84 -11.09 4.81 -8.70
N LEU A 85 -12.36 4.84 -8.30
CA LEU A 85 -12.79 4.50 -6.94
C LEU A 85 -12.51 3.03 -6.56
N LYS A 86 -12.38 2.15 -7.55
CA LYS A 86 -12.10 0.73 -7.32
C LYS A 86 -10.78 0.53 -6.57
N TYR A 87 -9.74 1.26 -6.96
CA TYR A 87 -8.44 1.14 -6.32
C TYR A 87 -8.42 1.86 -4.96
N SER A 88 -9.06 3.03 -4.82
CA SER A 88 -9.10 3.72 -3.53
C SER A 88 -9.84 2.93 -2.44
N GLN A 89 -10.89 2.18 -2.79
CA GLN A 89 -11.64 1.34 -1.84
C GLN A 89 -10.93 0.03 -1.47
N SER A 90 -9.86 -0.31 -2.18
CA SER A 90 -9.07 -1.52 -1.99
C SER A 90 -8.01 -1.38 -0.89
N PHE A 91 -7.80 -0.17 -0.37
CA PHE A 91 -6.89 0.18 0.72
C PHE A 91 -7.70 0.81 1.87
#